data_AF-A0A8X7XBP8-F1
#
_entry.id   AF-A0A8X7XBP8-F1
#
_cell.length_a   1.000
_cell.length_b   1.000
_cell.length_c   1.000
_cell.angle_alpha   90.00
_cell.angle_beta   90.00
_cell.angle_gamma   90.00
#
_symmetry.space_group_name_H-M   'P 1'
#
loop_
_entity.id
_entity.type
_entity.pdbx_description
1 polymer ?
#
loop_
_entity_poly.entity_id
_entity_poly.type
_entity_poly.pdbx_seq_one_letter_code
_entity_poly.pdbx_strand_id
1 'polypeptide(L)'
;MADGRISVSQDQFTCSVCLEILKDPVSIPCGHSFCIECISKCWDQSGVYSCPHCREIFSSKPVLRKNIIVAEIVDGIKRRRLNSPKEMCTRPGDVECDFCTEGKFKAVKSCLTCVASFCEIHIQPHKEVTSWKTHKLVDPAGNLLENLCIRHKKCLEIFCRTDQACICCLCAATGHRGHETVEPEKERFGKQKQLEVTMKELQQRIQERQKKVEDLKLAINFVKTCAGREIQESQKSFIDLINVIEETRKKVTELIKDKENREVEKVEALVLRLEKEIDDLMRTDNEMTELSNTDDHIHFLQTPSLDSLRKQGKTPKNPCKENGRNLGKGSSKRDPKDNNKDSNMAWKHFHS
;
A
#
# COMPACT_ATOMS: atom_id res chain seq x y z
N MET A 1 16.97 57.81 -46.65
CA MET A 1 15.62 57.44 -47.11
C MET A 1 14.87 56.91 -45.89
N ALA A 2 13.75 57.53 -45.55
CA ALA A 2 12.99 57.20 -44.34
C ALA A 2 12.29 55.85 -44.54
N ASP A 3 12.64 54.86 -43.71
CA ASP A 3 11.95 53.58 -43.69
C ASP A 3 10.78 53.70 -42.70
N GLY A 4 9.66 54.22 -43.22
CA GLY A 4 8.43 54.36 -42.45
C GLY A 4 7.82 53.00 -42.17
N ARG A 5 8.03 52.46 -40.96
CA ARG A 5 7.27 51.31 -40.48
C ARG A 5 5.83 51.75 -40.22
N ILE A 6 4.99 51.63 -41.24
CA ILE A 6 3.55 51.81 -41.10
C ILE A 6 3.05 50.67 -40.21
N SER A 7 2.66 51.00 -38.98
CA SER A 7 1.90 50.12 -38.10
C SER A 7 0.49 49.99 -38.68
N VAL A 8 0.23 48.95 -39.47
CA VAL A 8 -1.10 48.69 -40.03
C VAL A 8 -1.92 47.94 -38.99
N SER A 9 -2.97 48.57 -38.46
CA SER A 9 -3.86 47.96 -37.48
C SER A 9 -4.74 46.88 -38.11
N GLN A 10 -5.01 45.81 -37.36
CA GLN A 10 -5.74 44.64 -37.83
C GLN A 10 -7.18 44.93 -38.28
N ASP A 11 -7.77 46.00 -37.74
CA ASP A 11 -9.13 46.44 -38.05
C ASP A 11 -9.29 46.91 -39.52
N GLN A 12 -8.19 47.21 -40.21
CA GLN A 12 -8.20 47.67 -41.60
C GLN A 12 -8.42 46.53 -42.62
N PHE A 13 -8.34 45.26 -42.20
CA PHE A 13 -8.51 44.09 -43.08
C PHE A 13 -9.60 43.13 -42.61
N THR A 14 -10.62 43.69 -41.95
CA THR A 14 -11.80 42.95 -41.48
C THR A 14 -12.93 43.08 -42.50
N CYS A 15 -13.57 41.96 -42.83
CA CYS A 15 -14.75 41.93 -43.69
C CYS A 15 -15.95 42.53 -42.96
N SER A 16 -16.56 43.60 -43.46
CA SER A 16 -17.71 44.22 -42.76
C SER A 16 -19.01 43.40 -42.81
N VAL A 17 -19.01 42.22 -43.46
CA VAL A 17 -20.16 41.31 -43.55
C VAL A 17 -20.07 40.22 -42.49
N CYS A 18 -18.96 39.49 -42.43
CA CYS A 18 -18.77 38.42 -41.44
C CYS A 18 -18.03 38.89 -40.18
N LEU A 19 -17.52 40.13 -40.18
CA LEU A 19 -16.74 40.74 -39.10
C LEU A 19 -15.44 40.00 -38.76
N GLU A 20 -14.99 39.11 -39.65
CA GLU A 20 -13.74 38.35 -39.54
C GLU A 20 -12.67 38.90 -40.49
N ILE A 21 -11.41 38.56 -40.23
CA ILE A 21 -10.29 38.87 -41.13
C ILE A 21 -10.59 38.33 -42.52
N LEU A 22 -10.35 39.14 -43.55
CA LEU A 22 -10.63 38.81 -44.95
C LEU A 22 -10.04 37.44 -45.35
N LYS A 23 -10.89 36.55 -45.83
CA LYS A 23 -10.54 35.26 -46.44
C LYS A 23 -10.81 35.34 -47.93
N ASP A 24 -9.75 35.13 -48.72
CA ASP A 24 -9.77 35.35 -50.18
C ASP A 24 -10.37 36.73 -50.54
N PRO A 25 -9.70 37.82 -50.10
CA PRO A 25 -10.22 39.17 -50.24
C PRO A 25 -10.49 39.51 -51.70
N VAL A 26 -11.62 40.14 -51.97
CA VAL A 26 -11.97 40.74 -53.27
C VAL A 26 -12.26 42.21 -53.06
N SER A 27 -11.73 43.05 -53.95
CA SER A 27 -12.01 44.48 -53.96
C SER A 27 -12.99 44.78 -55.07
N ILE A 28 -14.12 45.42 -54.72
CA ILE A 28 -15.15 45.82 -55.68
C ILE A 28 -14.89 47.26 -56.16
N PRO A 29 -15.53 47.75 -57.24
CA PRO A 29 -15.16 49.01 -57.89
C PRO A 29 -15.13 50.25 -57.00
N CYS A 30 -15.93 50.29 -55.92
CA CYS A 30 -15.92 51.36 -54.92
C CYS A 30 -14.70 51.30 -53.95
N GLY A 31 -13.76 50.37 -54.15
CA GLY A 31 -12.52 50.24 -53.36
C GLY A 31 -12.62 49.40 -52.08
N HIS A 32 -13.84 49.09 -51.60
CA HIS A 32 -14.03 48.28 -50.40
C HIS A 32 -13.72 46.79 -50.67
N SER A 33 -13.18 46.11 -49.65
CA SER A 33 -12.76 44.71 -49.76
C SER A 33 -13.55 43.80 -48.82
N PHE A 34 -13.94 42.63 -49.32
CA PHE A 34 -14.75 41.63 -48.60
C PHE A 34 -14.20 40.22 -48.85
N CYS A 35 -14.61 39.24 -48.05
CA CYS A 35 -14.39 37.84 -48.40
C CYS A 35 -15.19 37.52 -49.67
N ILE A 36 -14.61 36.79 -50.62
CA ILE A 36 -15.28 36.45 -51.89
C ILE A 36 -16.65 35.79 -51.67
N GLU A 37 -16.75 34.90 -50.70
CA GLU A 37 -17.99 34.20 -50.33
C GLU A 37 -19.04 35.14 -49.73
N CYS A 38 -18.60 36.10 -48.91
CA CYS A 38 -19.49 37.04 -48.21
C CYS A 38 -20.18 37.99 -49.17
N ILE A 39 -19.43 38.58 -50.10
CA ILE A 39 -20.01 39.51 -51.08
C ILE A 39 -20.86 38.78 -52.12
N SER A 40 -20.45 37.57 -52.54
CA SER A 40 -21.23 36.75 -53.47
C SER A 40 -22.60 36.42 -52.87
N LYS A 41 -22.62 35.92 -51.62
CA LYS A 41 -23.85 35.61 -50.89
C LYS A 41 -24.74 36.84 -50.70
N CYS A 42 -24.16 38.00 -50.42
CA CYS A 42 -24.92 39.24 -50.25
C CYS A 42 -25.66 39.65 -51.53
N TRP A 43 -25.00 39.55 -52.69
CA TRP A 43 -25.62 39.84 -53.99
C TRP A 43 -26.64 38.79 -54.41
N ASP A 44 -26.36 37.51 -54.17
CA ASP A 44 -27.25 36.42 -54.54
C ASP A 44 -28.54 36.43 -53.69
N GLN A 45 -28.49 36.92 -52.44
CA GLN A 45 -29.66 37.03 -51.55
C GLN A 45 -30.49 38.29 -51.77
N SER A 46 -29.85 39.43 -52.10
CA SER A 46 -30.54 40.72 -52.24
C SER A 46 -31.05 40.98 -53.66
N GLY A 47 -30.49 40.31 -54.67
CA GLY A 47 -30.81 40.55 -56.09
C GLY A 47 -30.33 41.90 -56.62
N VAL A 48 -29.65 42.71 -55.79
CA VAL A 48 -29.12 44.04 -56.12
C VAL A 48 -27.62 44.05 -55.88
N TYR A 49 -26.84 44.45 -56.88
CA TYR A 49 -25.38 44.53 -56.77
C TYR A 49 -24.98 45.81 -56.04
N SER A 50 -25.09 45.81 -54.71
CA SER A 50 -24.71 46.96 -53.88
C SER A 50 -23.52 46.65 -52.97
N CYS A 51 -22.72 47.66 -52.63
CA CYS A 51 -21.64 47.53 -51.66
C CYS A 51 -22.20 47.46 -50.23
N PRO A 52 -21.91 46.41 -49.43
CA PRO A 52 -22.39 46.32 -48.05
C PRO A 52 -21.88 47.44 -47.12
N HIS A 53 -20.75 48.07 -47.46
CA HIS A 53 -20.12 49.08 -46.62
C HIS A 53 -20.60 50.50 -46.94
N CYS A 54 -20.54 50.94 -48.21
CA CYS A 54 -20.92 52.30 -48.63
C CYS A 54 -22.29 52.39 -49.33
N ARG A 55 -22.95 51.25 -49.58
CA ARG A 55 -24.27 51.13 -50.25
C ARG A 55 -24.33 51.63 -51.70
N GLU A 56 -23.19 51.85 -52.33
CA GLU A 56 -23.13 52.16 -53.76
C GLU A 56 -23.70 51.00 -54.60
N ILE A 57 -24.57 51.31 -55.57
CA ILE A 57 -25.26 50.33 -56.42
C ILE A 57 -24.58 50.29 -57.79
N PHE A 58 -24.27 49.08 -58.24
CA PHE A 58 -23.66 48.82 -59.55
C PHE A 58 -24.74 48.34 -60.54
N SER A 59 -24.72 48.89 -61.75
CA SER A 59 -25.71 48.60 -62.80
C SER A 59 -25.60 47.18 -63.38
N SER A 60 -24.45 46.53 -63.20
CA SER A 60 -24.19 45.14 -63.60
C SER A 60 -23.36 44.42 -62.52
N LYS A 61 -23.42 43.08 -62.48
CA LYS A 61 -22.69 42.29 -61.48
C LYS A 61 -21.18 42.49 -61.66
N PRO A 62 -20.47 43.10 -60.70
CA PRO A 62 -19.02 43.23 -60.80
C PRO A 62 -18.35 41.86 -60.79
N VAL A 63 -17.32 41.70 -61.61
CA VAL A 63 -16.54 40.45 -61.66
C VAL A 63 -15.64 40.38 -60.42
N LEU A 64 -15.86 39.36 -59.58
CA LEU A 64 -15.08 39.16 -58.36
C LEU A 64 -13.79 38.42 -58.69
N ARG A 65 -12.64 39.07 -58.45
CA ARG A 65 -11.32 38.45 -58.53
C ARG A 65 -10.60 38.67 -57.21
N LYS A 66 -9.90 37.63 -56.74
CA LYS A 66 -9.08 37.71 -55.52
C LYS A 66 -8.05 38.83 -55.68
N ASN A 67 -8.05 39.76 -54.74
CA ASN A 67 -7.03 40.79 -54.64
C ASN A 67 -5.79 40.17 -53.99
N ILE A 68 -4.79 39.86 -54.82
CA ILE A 68 -3.56 39.19 -54.41
C ILE A 68 -2.76 40.05 -53.42
N ILE A 69 -2.75 41.37 -53.60
CA ILE A 69 -2.01 42.31 -52.72
C ILE A 69 -2.62 42.31 -51.31
N VAL A 70 -3.95 42.43 -51.21
CA VAL A 70 -4.63 42.38 -49.89
C VAL A 70 -4.46 41.00 -49.26
N ALA A 71 -4.50 39.93 -50.05
CA ALA A 71 -4.26 38.57 -49.56
C ALA A 71 -2.83 38.41 -49.00
N GLU A 72 -1.82 38.92 -49.71
CA GLU A 72 -0.42 38.87 -49.26
C GLU A 72 -0.18 39.65 -47.97
N ILE A 73 -0.82 40.82 -47.82
CA ILE A 73 -0.73 41.63 -46.61
C ILE A 73 -1.40 40.90 -45.42
N VAL A 74 -2.61 40.35 -45.62
CA VAL A 74 -3.32 39.56 -44.60
C VAL A 74 -2.52 38.31 -44.21
N ASP A 75 -1.90 37.64 -45.17
CA ASP A 75 -1.05 36.47 -44.93
C ASP A 75 0.26 36.84 -44.26
N GLY A 76 0.81 38.04 -44.52
CA GLY A 76 1.95 38.60 -43.80
C GLY A 76 1.65 38.86 -42.32
N ILE A 77 0.45 39.37 -42.01
CA ILE A 77 -0.04 39.56 -40.63
C ILE A 77 -0.22 38.20 -39.93
N LYS A 78 -0.83 37.22 -40.61
CA LYS A 78 -0.99 35.85 -40.07
C LYS A 78 0.35 35.14 -39.83
N ARG A 79 1.31 35.26 -40.76
CA ARG A 79 2.66 34.70 -40.61
C ARG A 79 3.45 35.32 -39.47
N ARG A 80 3.28 36.63 -39.22
CA ARG A 80 3.91 37.31 -38.07
C ARG A 80 3.41 36.78 -36.71
N ARG A 81 2.17 36.25 -36.65
CA ARG A 81 1.62 35.57 -35.46
C ARG A 81 2.04 34.10 -35.33
N LEU A 82 2.33 33.41 -36.43
CA LEU A 82 2.70 31.98 -36.43
C LEU A 82 4.21 31.72 -36.39
N ASN A 83 5.03 32.70 -36.80
CA ASN A 83 6.50 32.62 -36.81
C ASN A 83 7.16 33.27 -35.58
N SER A 84 6.42 33.56 -34.50
CA SER A 84 7.05 33.80 -33.19
C SER A 84 7.70 32.48 -32.74
N PRO A 85 9.02 32.42 -32.48
CA PRO A 85 9.64 31.21 -31.96
C PRO A 85 8.91 30.78 -30.69
N LYS A 86 8.40 29.55 -30.71
CA LYS A 86 7.67 28.91 -29.60
C LYS A 86 8.47 28.84 -28.28
N GLU A 87 9.74 29.22 -28.32
CA GLU A 87 10.70 29.25 -27.20
C GLU A 87 10.61 30.53 -26.33
N MET A 88 9.89 31.58 -26.75
CA MET A 88 9.86 32.85 -26.01
C MET A 88 8.64 33.04 -25.10
N CYS A 89 7.67 32.13 -25.13
CA CYS A 89 6.49 32.17 -24.27
C CYS A 89 6.78 31.56 -22.89
N THR A 90 6.29 32.23 -21.84
CA THR A 90 6.46 31.81 -20.43
C THR A 90 5.82 30.45 -20.13
N ARG A 91 6.56 29.55 -19.48
CA ARG A 91 6.05 28.30 -18.90
C ARG A 91 5.71 28.51 -17.41
N PRO A 92 4.92 27.61 -16.78
CA PRO A 92 4.71 27.66 -15.33
C PRO A 92 6.05 27.64 -14.58
N GLY A 93 6.34 28.69 -13.82
CA GLY A 93 7.61 28.88 -13.10
C GLY A 93 8.63 29.80 -13.78
N ASP A 94 8.41 30.24 -15.03
CA ASP A 94 9.24 31.27 -15.66
C ASP A 94 8.89 32.67 -15.12
N VAL A 95 9.92 33.51 -14.94
CA VAL A 95 9.75 34.93 -14.60
C VAL A 95 9.41 35.70 -15.88
N GLU A 96 8.36 36.52 -15.83
CA GLU A 96 7.89 37.31 -16.98
C GLU A 96 8.66 38.62 -17.10
N CYS A 97 8.70 39.20 -18.30
CA CYS A 97 9.23 40.54 -18.52
C CYS A 97 8.20 41.61 -18.13
N ASP A 98 8.62 42.60 -17.33
CA ASP A 98 7.72 43.64 -16.78
C ASP A 98 7.35 44.73 -17.81
N PHE A 99 8.05 44.81 -18.94
CA PHE A 99 7.91 45.89 -19.92
C PHE A 99 7.21 45.46 -21.22
N CYS A 100 6.88 44.18 -21.38
CA CYS A 100 6.18 43.69 -22.56
C CYS A 100 4.69 44.04 -22.47
N THR A 101 4.20 44.85 -23.42
CA THR A 101 2.80 45.28 -23.48
C THR A 101 1.88 44.23 -24.11
N GLU A 102 2.38 43.43 -25.05
CA GLU A 102 1.63 42.38 -25.73
C GLU A 102 2.46 41.09 -25.81
N GLY A 103 2.03 40.07 -25.07
CA GLY A 103 2.75 38.79 -24.93
C GLY A 103 3.62 38.74 -23.66
N LYS A 104 3.39 37.73 -22.82
CA LYS A 104 4.21 37.44 -21.64
C LYS A 104 5.49 36.73 -22.09
N PHE A 105 6.52 37.53 -22.36
CA PHE A 105 7.83 37.00 -22.75
C PHE A 105 8.64 36.62 -21.51
N LYS A 106 9.36 35.52 -21.61
CA LYS A 106 10.27 35.07 -20.56
C LYS A 106 11.38 36.10 -20.33
N ALA A 107 11.60 36.48 -19.09
CA ALA A 107 12.76 37.27 -18.70
C ALA A 107 14.05 36.44 -18.82
N VAL A 108 15.10 37.07 -19.34
CA VAL A 108 16.44 36.48 -19.46
C VAL A 108 17.37 37.00 -18.36
N LYS A 109 17.12 38.22 -17.86
CA LYS A 109 17.83 38.83 -16.73
C LYS A 109 16.88 39.72 -15.95
N SER A 110 17.19 39.90 -14.68
CA SER A 110 16.56 40.90 -13.82
C SER A 110 17.59 41.92 -13.37
N CYS A 111 17.18 43.18 -13.26
CA CYS A 111 18.01 44.28 -12.80
C CYS A 111 17.63 44.61 -11.36
N LEU A 112 18.57 44.48 -10.42
CA LEU A 112 18.34 44.83 -9.02
C LEU A 112 18.26 46.36 -8.80
N THR A 113 18.81 47.14 -9.73
CA THR A 113 18.73 48.61 -9.69
C THR A 113 17.36 49.12 -10.14
N CYS A 114 16.80 48.55 -11.22
CA CYS A 114 15.45 48.89 -11.70
C CYS A 114 14.36 48.13 -10.94
N VAL A 115 14.72 47.06 -10.24
CA VAL A 115 13.78 46.13 -9.58
C VAL A 115 12.76 45.58 -10.59
N ALA A 116 13.27 45.15 -11.74
CA ALA A 116 12.46 44.67 -12.85
C ALA A 116 13.16 43.55 -13.64
N SER A 117 12.37 42.77 -14.35
CA SER A 117 12.75 41.62 -15.15
C SER A 117 12.56 41.92 -16.63
N PHE A 118 13.54 41.53 -17.45
CA PHE A 118 13.65 41.94 -18.84
C PHE A 118 13.80 40.73 -19.76
N CYS A 119 13.04 40.68 -20.85
CA CYS A 119 13.28 39.77 -21.97
C CYS A 119 14.51 40.22 -22.78
N GLU A 120 14.95 39.42 -23.75
CA GLU A 120 16.17 39.71 -24.52
C GLU A 120 16.14 41.08 -25.21
N ILE A 121 14.96 41.56 -25.62
CA ILE A 121 14.80 42.88 -26.25
C ILE A 121 14.94 43.99 -25.20
N HIS A 122 14.21 43.89 -24.09
CA HIS A 122 14.18 44.95 -23.09
C HIS A 122 15.44 45.02 -22.21
N ILE A 123 16.28 43.99 -22.22
CA ILE A 123 17.58 44.01 -21.53
C ILE A 123 18.68 44.70 -22.37
N GLN A 124 18.52 44.81 -23.69
CA GLN A 124 19.58 45.37 -24.54
C GLN A 124 20.04 46.78 -24.12
N PRO A 125 19.15 47.71 -23.74
CA PRO A 125 19.58 49.02 -23.25
C PRO A 125 20.50 48.95 -22.03
N HIS A 126 20.34 47.95 -21.14
CA HIS A 126 21.23 47.74 -19.99
C HIS A 126 22.63 47.26 -20.41
N LYS A 127 22.73 46.59 -21.55
CA LYS A 127 23.99 46.09 -22.12
C LYS A 127 24.68 47.13 -23.01
N GLU A 128 23.93 47.99 -23.68
CA GLU A 128 24.43 48.88 -24.73
C GLU A 128 24.66 50.32 -24.25
N VAL A 129 23.73 50.86 -23.46
CA VAL A 129 23.79 52.26 -22.97
C VAL A 129 24.81 52.37 -21.84
N THR A 130 25.79 53.26 -22.00
CA THR A 130 26.90 53.45 -21.05
C THR A 130 26.46 53.69 -19.62
N SER A 131 25.44 54.54 -19.40
CA SER A 131 24.93 54.86 -18.07
C SER A 131 24.28 53.66 -17.36
N TRP A 132 23.73 52.71 -18.11
CA TRP A 132 22.97 51.58 -17.56
C TRP A 132 23.81 50.30 -17.41
N LYS A 133 25.02 50.27 -17.98
CA LYS A 133 25.99 49.17 -17.78
C LYS A 133 26.40 48.97 -16.31
N THR A 134 26.20 49.99 -15.47
CA THR A 134 26.49 49.93 -14.03
C THR A 134 25.38 49.26 -13.22
N HIS A 135 24.22 49.00 -13.83
CA HIS A 135 23.13 48.30 -13.18
C HIS A 135 23.50 46.84 -12.91
N LYS A 136 23.16 46.36 -11.71
CA LYS A 136 23.46 44.97 -11.33
C LYS A 136 22.42 44.03 -11.92
N LEU A 137 22.83 43.22 -12.88
CA LEU A 137 22.01 42.19 -13.51
C LEU A 137 22.23 40.83 -12.85
N VAL A 138 21.14 40.13 -12.56
CA VAL A 138 21.12 38.77 -11.99
C VAL A 138 20.23 37.87 -12.83
N ASP A 139 20.28 36.57 -12.55
CA ASP A 139 19.35 35.62 -13.19
C ASP A 139 17.91 35.93 -12.76
N PRO A 140 16.92 35.70 -13.64
CA PRO A 140 15.54 36.01 -13.35
C PRO A 140 15.05 35.27 -12.12
N ALA A 141 14.60 36.03 -11.12
CA ALA A 141 14.03 35.50 -9.89
C ALA A 141 12.65 36.14 -9.64
N GLY A 142 11.69 35.35 -9.20
CA GLY A 142 10.30 35.80 -9.01
C GLY A 142 10.14 36.88 -7.93
N ASN A 143 11.07 36.99 -7.00
CA ASN A 143 11.05 38.01 -5.94
C ASN A 143 12.38 38.78 -5.85
N LEU A 144 12.51 39.84 -6.66
CA LEU A 144 13.70 40.70 -6.64
C LEU A 144 13.84 41.50 -5.34
N LEU A 145 12.73 41.75 -4.64
CA LEU A 145 12.74 42.51 -3.38
C LEU A 145 13.45 41.77 -2.25
N GLU A 146 13.47 40.43 -2.26
CA GLU A 146 14.23 39.63 -1.29
C GLU A 146 15.75 39.83 -1.41
N ASN A 147 16.23 40.28 -2.56
CA ASN A 147 17.64 40.59 -2.79
C ASN A 147 18.03 42.01 -2.36
N LEU A 148 17.08 42.77 -1.80
CA LEU A 148 17.29 44.14 -1.37
C LEU A 148 17.17 44.28 0.14
N CYS A 149 18.05 45.08 0.72
CA CYS A 149 17.94 45.48 2.12
C CYS A 149 16.64 46.26 2.33
N ILE A 150 15.81 45.79 3.25
CA ILE A 150 14.51 46.40 3.56
C ILE A 150 14.67 47.87 3.98
N ARG A 151 15.72 48.18 4.76
CA ARG A 151 16.00 49.53 5.29
C ARG A 151 16.60 50.48 4.26
N HIS A 152 17.55 50.01 3.46
CA HIS A 152 18.36 50.87 2.60
C HIS A 152 18.01 50.79 1.11
N LYS A 153 17.18 49.82 0.71
CA LYS A 153 16.82 49.52 -0.68
C LYS A 153 18.05 49.37 -1.59
N LYS A 154 19.11 48.76 -1.03
CA LYS A 154 20.37 48.41 -1.71
C LYS A 154 20.54 46.89 -1.72
N CYS A 155 21.23 46.37 -2.73
CA CYS A 155 21.49 44.93 -2.88
C CYS A 155 22.13 44.32 -1.62
N LEU A 156 21.70 43.10 -1.29
CA LEU A 156 22.29 42.28 -0.25
C LEU A 156 23.52 41.55 -0.81
N GLU A 157 24.69 42.15 -0.63
CA GLU A 157 25.94 41.69 -1.25
C GLU A 157 26.95 41.16 -0.24
N ILE A 158 26.61 41.18 1.05
CA ILE A 158 27.48 40.79 2.16
C ILE A 158 26.70 39.85 3.06
N PHE A 159 27.30 38.74 3.46
CA PHE A 159 26.76 37.85 4.49
C PHE A 159 27.48 38.11 5.82
N CYS A 160 26.72 38.42 6.88
CA CYS A 160 27.23 38.52 8.23
C CYS A 160 27.14 37.15 8.92
N ARG A 161 28.29 36.56 9.27
CA ARG A 161 28.35 35.26 9.98
C ARG A 161 27.90 35.36 11.42
N THR A 162 28.16 36.50 12.07
CA THR A 162 27.75 36.74 13.45
C THR A 162 26.22 36.71 13.58
N ASP A 163 25.50 37.40 12.69
CA ASP A 163 24.04 37.50 12.74
C ASP A 163 23.32 36.53 11.79
N GLN A 164 24.07 35.73 11.02
CA GLN A 164 23.56 34.79 10.02
C GLN A 164 22.59 35.43 9.01
N ALA A 165 22.92 36.61 8.52
CA ALA A 165 22.03 37.41 7.66
C ALA A 165 22.76 37.99 6.44
N CYS A 166 22.06 38.05 5.30
CA CYS A 166 22.50 38.83 4.14
C CYS A 166 22.18 40.32 4.38
N ILE A 167 23.16 41.19 4.20
CA ILE A 167 23.11 42.62 4.48
C ILE A 167 23.66 43.43 3.28
N CYS A 168 23.30 44.71 3.19
CA CYS A 168 23.89 45.63 2.20
C CYS A 168 25.11 46.38 2.77
N CYS A 169 25.86 47.05 1.89
CA CYS A 169 27.07 47.82 2.26
C CYS A 169 26.82 48.88 3.35
N LEU A 170 25.66 49.55 3.35
CA LEU A 170 25.31 50.53 4.37
C LEU A 170 25.05 49.88 5.74
N CYS A 171 24.44 48.69 5.77
CA CYS A 171 24.29 47.92 7.01
C CYS A 171 25.65 47.51 7.57
N ALA A 172 26.55 47.03 6.71
CA ALA A 172 27.90 46.64 7.12
C ALA A 172 28.67 47.82 7.75
N ALA A 173 28.56 49.02 7.17
CA ALA A 173 29.27 50.21 7.65
C ALA A 173 28.72 50.80 8.97
N THR A 174 27.43 50.60 9.25
CA THR A 174 26.73 51.27 10.37
C THR A 174 26.35 50.32 11.50
N GLY A 175 25.63 49.24 11.18
CA GLY A 175 24.99 48.35 12.17
C GLY A 175 25.71 47.04 12.44
N HIS A 176 26.61 46.60 11.54
CA HIS A 176 27.37 45.36 11.68
C HIS A 176 28.88 45.63 11.76
N ARG A 177 29.26 46.78 12.34
CA ARG A 177 30.67 47.18 12.47
C ARG A 177 31.38 46.19 13.41
N GLY A 178 32.44 45.56 12.90
CA GLY A 178 33.23 44.59 13.66
C GLY A 178 32.67 43.17 13.67
N HIS A 179 31.54 42.91 13.01
CA HIS A 179 31.05 41.55 12.80
C HIS A 179 31.88 40.84 11.72
N GLU A 180 31.91 39.51 11.78
CA GLU A 180 32.56 38.73 10.73
C GLU A 180 31.66 38.72 9.49
N THR A 181 32.17 39.29 8.40
CA THR A 181 31.46 39.37 7.13
C THR A 181 32.21 38.68 6.00
N VAL A 182 31.46 38.08 5.08
CA VAL A 182 31.99 37.37 3.92
C VAL A 182 31.06 37.57 2.73
N GLU A 183 31.55 37.35 1.51
CA GLU A 183 30.71 37.30 0.32
C GLU A 183 29.69 36.14 0.41
N PRO A 184 28.40 36.38 0.08
CA PRO A 184 27.36 35.34 0.11
C PRO A 184 27.73 34.08 -0.66
N GLU A 185 28.40 34.21 -1.81
CA GLU A 185 28.81 33.10 -2.66
C GLU A 185 29.79 32.17 -1.95
N LYS A 186 30.75 32.75 -1.20
CA LYS A 186 31.76 31.99 -0.46
C LYS A 186 31.14 31.30 0.76
N GLU A 187 30.22 31.95 1.47
CA GLU A 187 29.49 31.31 2.57
C GLU A 187 28.59 30.17 2.06
N ARG A 188 27.87 30.42 0.96
CA ARG A 188 27.02 29.42 0.30
C ARG A 188 27.83 28.19 -0.07
N PHE A 189 29.02 28.36 -0.65
CA PHE A 189 29.89 27.24 -1.01
C PHE A 189 30.27 26.38 0.21
N GLY A 190 30.59 27.01 1.35
CA GLY A 190 30.87 26.30 2.59
C GLY A 190 29.66 25.52 3.11
N LYS A 191 28.50 26.18 3.22
CA LYS A 191 27.25 25.56 3.68
C LYS A 191 26.76 24.45 2.73
N GLN A 192 26.94 24.63 1.42
CA GLN A 192 26.60 23.62 0.41
C GLN A 192 27.41 22.34 0.61
N LYS A 193 28.73 22.46 0.83
CA LYS A 193 29.58 21.29 1.12
C LYS A 193 29.17 20.58 2.41
N GLN A 194 28.88 21.34 3.46
CA GLN A 194 28.41 20.76 4.73
C GLN A 194 27.09 20.01 4.53
N LEU A 195 26.16 20.61 3.78
CA LEU A 195 24.89 19.98 3.44
C LEU A 195 25.09 18.67 2.67
N GLU A 196 25.99 18.64 1.69
CA GLU A 196 26.32 17.42 0.93
C GLU A 196 26.87 16.30 1.81
N VAL A 197 27.72 16.63 2.79
CA VAL A 197 28.23 15.67 3.77
C VAL A 197 27.09 15.14 4.64
N THR A 198 26.29 16.02 5.24
CA THR A 198 25.14 15.64 6.08
C THR A 198 24.12 14.81 5.31
N MET A 199 23.86 15.13 4.04
CA MET A 199 22.98 14.35 3.17
C MET A 199 23.50 12.93 2.97
N LYS A 200 24.80 12.75 2.72
CA LYS A 200 25.41 11.42 2.58
C LYS A 200 25.33 10.62 3.88
N GLU A 201 25.62 11.25 5.03
CA GLU A 201 25.50 10.61 6.35
C GLU A 201 24.06 10.15 6.63
N LEU A 202 23.07 10.99 6.31
CA LEU A 202 21.66 10.62 6.45
C LEU A 202 21.28 9.45 5.53
N GLN A 203 21.71 9.47 4.27
CA GLN A 203 21.47 8.36 3.34
C GLN A 203 22.07 7.05 3.84
N GLN A 204 23.31 7.09 4.35
CA GLN A 204 23.97 5.92 4.93
C GLN A 204 23.19 5.40 6.14
N ARG A 205 22.80 6.29 7.07
CA ARG A 205 21.99 5.91 8.24
C ARG A 205 20.65 5.30 7.85
N ILE A 206 20.00 5.81 6.80
CA ILE A 206 18.76 5.23 6.28
C ILE A 206 19.01 3.79 5.80
N GLN A 207 20.05 3.56 4.99
CA GLN A 207 20.39 2.23 4.48
C GLN A 207 20.72 1.25 5.63
N GLU A 208 21.49 1.68 6.62
CA GLU A 208 21.81 0.86 7.80
C GLU A 208 20.54 0.48 8.58
N ARG A 209 19.60 1.41 8.75
CA ARG A 209 18.34 1.15 9.45
C ARG A 209 17.42 0.24 8.63
N GLN A 210 17.37 0.40 7.31
CA GLN A 210 16.63 -0.50 6.41
C GLN A 210 17.13 -1.93 6.54
N LYS A 211 18.46 -2.14 6.48
CA LYS A 211 19.07 -3.46 6.66
C LYS A 211 18.72 -4.08 8.03
N LYS A 212 18.83 -3.30 9.11
CA LYS A 212 18.46 -3.78 10.46
C LYS A 212 17.00 -4.21 10.55
N VAL A 213 16.09 -3.50 9.87
CA VAL A 213 14.67 -3.89 9.83
C VAL A 213 14.49 -5.22 9.09
N GLU A 214 15.20 -5.45 7.99
CA GLU A 214 15.17 -6.72 7.26
C GLU A 214 15.71 -7.87 8.11
N ASP A 215 16.86 -7.69 8.78
CA ASP A 215 17.45 -8.69 9.68
C ASP A 215 16.48 -9.07 10.81
N LEU A 216 15.82 -8.08 11.42
CA LEU A 216 14.82 -8.32 12.46
C LEU A 216 13.58 -9.05 11.96
N LYS A 217 13.12 -8.78 10.73
CA LYS A 217 12.01 -9.52 10.12
C LYS A 217 12.38 -11.00 9.91
N LEU A 218 13.61 -11.28 9.48
CA LEU A 218 14.11 -12.64 9.36
C LEU A 218 14.16 -13.34 10.71
N ALA A 219 14.66 -12.66 11.75
CA ALA A 219 14.69 -13.20 13.11
C ALA A 219 13.29 -13.53 13.64
N ILE A 220 12.30 -12.65 13.42
CA ILE A 220 10.90 -12.91 13.81
C ILE A 220 10.36 -14.18 13.13
N ASN A 221 10.59 -14.33 11.82
CA ASN A 221 10.13 -15.51 11.08
C ASN A 221 10.84 -16.79 11.54
N PHE A 222 12.13 -16.69 11.86
CA PHE A 222 12.89 -17.79 12.42
C PHE A 222 12.29 -18.25 13.76
N VAL A 223 12.05 -17.32 14.68
CA VAL A 223 11.44 -17.62 15.99
C VAL A 223 10.05 -18.27 15.83
N LYS A 224 9.20 -17.74 14.95
CA LYS A 224 7.88 -18.33 14.65
C LYS A 224 7.99 -19.77 14.14
N THR A 225 8.95 -20.02 13.25
CA THR A 225 9.18 -21.35 12.66
C THR A 225 9.70 -22.34 13.71
N CYS A 226 10.66 -21.92 14.53
CA CYS A 226 11.18 -22.74 15.63
C CYS A 226 10.09 -23.08 16.65
N ALA A 227 9.31 -22.08 17.09
CA ALA A 227 8.20 -22.29 18.00
C ALA A 227 7.16 -23.27 17.41
N GLY A 228 6.82 -23.13 16.13
CA GLY A 228 5.92 -24.04 15.44
C GLY A 228 6.43 -25.49 15.40
N ARG A 229 7.74 -25.68 15.15
CA ARG A 229 8.37 -27.00 15.16
C ARG A 229 8.31 -27.65 16.54
N GLU A 230 8.68 -26.91 17.58
CA GLU A 230 8.66 -27.40 18.97
C GLU A 230 7.26 -27.82 19.40
N ILE A 231 6.24 -27.01 19.07
CA ILE A 231 4.83 -27.35 19.33
C ILE A 231 4.44 -28.64 18.61
N GLN A 232 4.81 -28.78 17.34
CA GLN A 232 4.48 -29.97 16.55
C GLN A 232 5.16 -31.23 17.10
N GLU A 233 6.43 -31.13 17.48
CA GLU A 233 7.18 -32.23 18.07
C GLU A 233 6.58 -32.66 19.41
N SER A 234 6.29 -31.69 20.28
CA SER A 234 5.59 -31.93 21.56
C SER A 234 4.23 -32.60 21.35
N GLN A 235 3.40 -32.09 20.43
CA GLN A 235 2.10 -32.67 20.11
C GLN A 235 2.22 -34.11 19.63
N LYS A 236 3.20 -34.41 18.77
CA LYS A 236 3.46 -35.77 18.29
C LYS A 236 3.78 -36.71 19.46
N SER A 237 4.67 -36.31 20.37
CA SER A 237 4.99 -37.12 21.55
C SER A 237 3.78 -37.39 22.44
N PHE A 238 2.90 -36.41 22.63
CA PHE A 238 1.66 -36.61 23.38
C PHE A 238 0.68 -37.56 22.68
N ILE A 239 0.54 -37.45 21.35
CA ILE A 239 -0.28 -38.37 20.55
C ILE A 239 0.25 -39.79 20.67
N ASP A 240 1.57 -39.99 20.54
CA ASP A 240 2.20 -41.30 20.68
C ASP A 240 1.95 -41.90 22.07
N LEU A 241 2.04 -41.09 23.13
CA LEU A 241 1.74 -41.52 24.50
C LEU A 241 0.27 -41.91 24.70
N ILE A 242 -0.67 -41.11 24.17
CA ILE A 242 -2.10 -41.42 24.23
C ILE A 242 -2.38 -42.77 23.56
N ASN A 243 -1.81 -43.02 22.38
CA ASN A 243 -1.98 -44.28 21.66
C ASN A 243 -1.50 -45.48 22.50
N VAL A 244 -0.35 -45.37 23.17
CA VAL A 244 0.16 -46.43 24.06
C VAL A 244 -0.78 -46.67 25.25
N ILE A 245 -1.30 -45.59 25.86
CA ILE A 245 -2.24 -45.68 26.98
C ILE A 245 -3.54 -46.37 26.53
N GLU A 246 -4.08 -46.00 25.38
CA GLU A 246 -5.32 -46.59 24.85
C GLU A 246 -5.16 -48.06 24.49
N GLU A 247 -4.04 -48.43 23.87
CA GLU A 247 -3.72 -49.82 23.54
C GLU A 247 -3.56 -50.66 24.82
N THR A 248 -2.91 -50.09 25.84
CA THR A 248 -2.77 -50.76 27.15
C THR A 248 -4.13 -50.92 27.83
N ARG A 249 -4.98 -49.89 27.79
CA ARG A 249 -6.35 -49.95 28.31
C ARG A 249 -7.16 -51.05 27.61
N LYS A 250 -7.05 -51.16 26.29
CA LYS A 250 -7.73 -52.20 25.50
C LYS A 250 -7.30 -53.61 25.94
N LYS A 251 -5.98 -53.86 26.00
CA LYS A 251 -5.41 -55.14 26.46
C LYS A 251 -5.87 -55.52 27.86
N VAL A 252 -5.84 -54.59 28.81
CA VAL A 252 -6.32 -54.83 30.18
C VAL A 252 -7.81 -55.19 30.20
N THR A 253 -8.62 -54.48 29.40
CA THR A 253 -10.06 -54.76 29.29
C THR A 253 -10.32 -56.15 28.71
N GLU A 254 -9.59 -56.56 27.67
CA GLU A 254 -9.68 -57.89 27.08
C GLU A 254 -9.30 -58.98 28.09
N LEU A 255 -8.19 -58.82 28.82
CA LEU A 255 -7.79 -59.75 29.88
C LEU A 255 -8.84 -59.91 30.99
N ILE A 256 -9.49 -58.81 31.38
CA ILE A 256 -10.57 -58.85 32.38
C ILE A 256 -11.76 -59.65 31.82
N LYS A 257 -12.18 -59.38 30.58
CA LYS A 257 -13.29 -60.10 29.93
C LYS A 257 -12.99 -61.58 29.73
N ASP A 258 -11.77 -61.93 29.32
CA ASP A 258 -11.36 -63.32 29.15
C ASP A 258 -11.38 -64.06 30.48
N LYS A 259 -10.93 -63.42 31.56
CA LYS A 259 -11.01 -64.00 32.90
C LYS A 259 -12.45 -64.16 33.36
N GLU A 260 -13.29 -63.14 33.14
CA GLU A 260 -14.73 -63.19 33.44
C GLU A 260 -15.38 -64.37 32.72
N ASN A 261 -15.24 -64.48 31.41
CA ASN A 261 -15.80 -65.57 30.60
C ASN A 261 -15.35 -66.95 31.09
N ARG A 262 -14.06 -67.13 31.41
CA ARG A 262 -13.54 -68.41 31.90
C ARG A 262 -14.10 -68.79 33.27
N GLU A 263 -14.33 -67.82 34.16
CA GLU A 263 -14.97 -68.11 35.45
C GLU A 263 -16.47 -68.36 35.28
N VAL A 264 -17.15 -67.64 34.37
CA VAL A 264 -18.56 -67.90 34.01
C VAL A 264 -18.73 -69.30 33.44
N GLU A 265 -17.91 -69.72 32.47
CA GLU A 265 -17.94 -71.07 31.89
C GLU A 265 -17.78 -72.18 32.95
N LYS A 266 -16.90 -71.98 33.95
CA LYS A 266 -16.74 -72.94 35.06
C LYS A 266 -18.00 -73.03 35.92
N VAL A 267 -18.64 -71.89 36.19
CA VAL A 267 -19.88 -71.84 36.98
C VAL A 267 -21.02 -72.46 36.19
N GLU A 268 -21.17 -72.16 34.90
CA GLU A 268 -22.17 -72.76 34.01
C GLU A 268 -22.00 -74.28 33.91
N ALA A 269 -20.77 -74.78 33.77
CA ALA A 269 -20.50 -76.22 33.76
C ALA A 269 -20.87 -76.90 35.09
N LEU A 270 -20.75 -76.20 36.22
CA LEU A 270 -21.22 -76.70 37.52
C LEU A 270 -22.75 -76.69 37.60
N VAL A 271 -23.41 -75.64 37.09
CA VAL A 271 -24.88 -75.55 37.02
C VAL A 271 -25.43 -76.74 36.22
N LEU A 272 -24.94 -76.97 34.99
CA LEU A 272 -25.38 -78.08 34.14
C LEU A 272 -25.21 -79.46 34.82
N ARG A 273 -24.13 -79.63 35.60
CA ARG A 273 -23.91 -80.86 36.35
C ARG A 273 -24.94 -81.04 37.46
N LEU A 274 -25.23 -79.98 38.21
CA LEU A 274 -26.21 -80.00 39.29
C LEU A 274 -27.63 -80.20 38.76
N GLU A 275 -27.98 -79.58 37.62
CA GLU A 275 -29.25 -79.81 36.94
C GLU A 275 -29.42 -81.29 36.55
N LYS A 276 -28.38 -81.91 35.98
CA LYS A 276 -28.40 -83.34 35.68
C LYS A 276 -28.54 -84.21 36.93
N GLU A 277 -27.83 -83.85 38.01
CA GLU A 277 -27.94 -84.57 39.29
C GLU A 277 -29.36 -84.47 39.88
N ILE A 278 -30.01 -83.31 39.76
CA ILE A 278 -31.41 -83.11 40.13
C ILE A 278 -32.32 -84.01 39.28
N ASP A 279 -32.13 -84.04 37.96
CA ASP A 279 -32.94 -84.89 37.05
C ASP A 279 -32.79 -86.38 37.38
N ASP A 280 -31.57 -86.84 37.66
CA ASP A 280 -31.30 -88.23 38.05
C ASP A 280 -31.93 -88.55 39.42
N LEU A 281 -31.83 -87.64 40.40
CA LEU A 281 -32.50 -87.78 41.70
C LEU A 281 -34.03 -87.82 41.56
N MET A 282 -34.62 -86.97 40.71
CA MET A 282 -36.05 -86.98 40.42
C MET A 282 -36.49 -88.30 39.77
N ARG A 283 -35.69 -88.87 38.86
CA ARG A 283 -35.98 -90.18 38.27
C ARG A 283 -36.00 -91.27 39.33
N THR A 284 -35.00 -91.29 40.20
CA THR A 284 -34.91 -92.25 41.31
C THR A 284 -36.07 -92.09 42.31
N ASP A 285 -36.46 -90.85 42.63
CA ASP A 285 -37.61 -90.58 43.51
C ASP A 285 -38.93 -91.11 42.93
N ASN A 286 -39.14 -90.94 41.62
CA ASN A 286 -40.28 -91.50 40.91
C ASN A 286 -40.27 -93.04 40.92
N GLU A 287 -39.13 -93.67 40.61
CA GLU A 287 -38.98 -95.15 40.67
C GLU A 287 -39.29 -95.69 42.08
N MET A 288 -38.83 -95.00 43.12
CA MET A 288 -39.11 -95.36 44.52
C MET A 288 -40.59 -95.18 44.88
N THR A 289 -41.22 -94.12 44.38
CA THR A 289 -42.66 -93.87 44.56
C THR A 289 -43.49 -94.96 43.87
N GLU A 290 -43.16 -95.34 42.64
CA GLU A 290 -43.79 -96.44 41.92
C GLU A 290 -43.61 -97.78 42.65
N LEU A 291 -42.39 -98.08 43.12
CA LEU A 291 -42.12 -99.29 43.88
C LEU A 291 -42.88 -99.30 45.22
N SER A 292 -43.00 -98.17 45.91
CA SER A 292 -43.79 -98.05 47.15
C SER A 292 -45.29 -98.26 46.94
N ASN A 293 -45.80 -98.01 45.73
CA ASN A 293 -47.21 -98.16 45.37
C ASN A 293 -47.52 -99.51 44.70
N THR A 294 -46.57 -100.44 44.66
CA THR A 294 -46.77 -101.77 44.04
C THR A 294 -47.47 -102.74 45.01
N ASP A 295 -48.45 -103.49 44.50
CA ASP A 295 -49.11 -104.57 45.26
C ASP A 295 -48.34 -105.92 45.16
N ASP A 296 -47.27 -105.99 44.36
CA ASP A 296 -46.43 -107.19 44.22
C ASP A 296 -45.35 -107.22 45.32
N HIS A 297 -45.67 -107.93 46.40
CA HIS A 297 -44.78 -108.09 47.56
C HIS A 297 -43.44 -108.77 47.22
N ILE A 298 -43.36 -109.57 46.16
CA ILE A 298 -42.11 -110.25 45.76
C ILE A 298 -41.22 -109.26 44.99
N HIS A 299 -41.79 -108.51 44.04
CA HIS A 299 -41.08 -107.46 43.31
C HIS A 299 -40.53 -106.36 44.24
N PHE A 300 -41.31 -105.94 45.24
CA PHE A 300 -40.86 -104.99 46.28
C PHE A 300 -39.61 -105.49 47.02
N LEU A 301 -39.57 -106.77 47.38
CA LEU A 301 -38.46 -107.37 48.15
C LEU A 301 -37.24 -107.75 47.28
N GLN A 302 -37.40 -107.99 45.98
CA GLN A 302 -36.32 -108.38 45.07
C GLN A 302 -35.56 -107.19 44.46
N THR A 303 -36.06 -105.95 44.61
CA THR A 303 -35.43 -104.78 43.99
C THR A 303 -34.12 -104.42 44.72
N PRO A 304 -32.93 -104.42 44.07
CA PRO A 304 -31.62 -104.39 44.75
C PRO A 304 -31.18 -103.06 45.40
N SER A 305 -32.07 -102.11 45.67
CA SER A 305 -31.68 -100.69 45.72
C SER A 305 -31.82 -99.95 47.07
N LEU A 306 -32.36 -100.55 48.14
CA LEU A 306 -32.55 -99.78 49.39
C LEU A 306 -31.22 -99.32 50.04
N ASP A 307 -30.14 -100.10 49.94
CA ASP A 307 -28.85 -99.75 50.55
C ASP A 307 -27.90 -98.92 49.66
N SER A 308 -28.12 -98.93 48.34
CA SER A 308 -27.25 -98.24 47.37
C SER A 308 -27.54 -96.73 47.27
N LEU A 309 -28.75 -96.31 47.64
CA LEU A 309 -29.24 -94.93 47.51
C LEU A 309 -28.73 -93.97 48.59
N ARG A 310 -28.37 -94.48 49.77
CA ARG A 310 -27.92 -93.64 50.91
C ARG A 310 -26.54 -92.99 50.70
N LYS A 311 -25.74 -93.48 49.75
CA LYS A 311 -24.31 -93.11 49.61
C LYS A 311 -24.02 -91.94 48.65
N GLN A 312 -25.01 -91.43 47.92
CA GLN A 312 -24.75 -90.42 46.88
C GLN A 312 -24.72 -88.95 47.37
N GLY A 313 -25.05 -88.68 48.64
CA GLY A 313 -25.10 -87.32 49.20
C GLY A 313 -23.74 -86.67 49.53
N LYS A 314 -22.79 -86.60 48.59
CA LYS A 314 -21.61 -85.71 48.74
C LYS A 314 -21.74 -84.50 47.81
N THR A 315 -22.24 -83.41 48.38
CA THR A 315 -22.32 -82.09 47.73
C THR A 315 -20.95 -81.65 47.20
N PRO A 316 -20.84 -81.19 45.94
CA PRO A 316 -19.66 -80.48 45.46
C PRO A 316 -19.40 -79.24 46.32
N LYS A 317 -18.14 -79.02 46.75
CA LYS A 317 -17.77 -77.79 47.47
C LYS A 317 -17.94 -76.58 46.56
N ASN A 318 -18.65 -75.57 47.07
CA ASN A 318 -18.91 -74.31 46.36
C ASN A 318 -17.59 -73.55 46.09
N PRO A 319 -17.19 -73.33 44.82
CA PRO A 319 -15.95 -72.65 44.48
C PRO A 319 -15.91 -71.18 44.92
N CYS A 320 -17.07 -70.54 45.12
CA CYS A 320 -17.17 -69.10 45.34
C CYS A 320 -16.80 -68.62 46.76
N LYS A 321 -16.47 -69.50 47.71
CA LYS A 321 -16.16 -69.08 49.10
C LYS A 321 -14.69 -68.75 49.40
N GLU A 322 -13.73 -69.01 48.50
CA GLU A 322 -12.30 -68.85 48.85
C GLU A 322 -11.62 -67.55 48.41
N ASN A 323 -12.19 -66.73 47.50
CA ASN A 323 -11.50 -65.54 46.98
C ASN A 323 -12.09 -64.17 47.39
N GLY A 324 -12.94 -64.13 48.42
CA GLY A 324 -13.61 -62.93 48.91
C GLY A 324 -12.82 -62.05 49.91
N ARG A 325 -11.48 -62.04 49.89
CA ARG A 325 -10.66 -61.13 50.72
C ARG A 325 -9.35 -60.74 50.05
N ASN A 326 -9.38 -59.78 49.12
CA ASN A 326 -8.32 -58.78 48.98
C ASN A 326 -8.63 -57.74 47.89
N LEU A 327 -9.60 -56.86 48.14
CA LEU A 327 -9.65 -55.57 47.45
C LEU A 327 -10.12 -54.52 48.45
N GLY A 328 -9.18 -53.88 49.13
CA GLY A 328 -9.48 -52.78 50.03
C GLY A 328 -8.38 -52.48 51.03
N LYS A 329 -7.29 -51.86 50.57
CA LYS A 329 -6.48 -50.88 51.31
C LYS A 329 -5.35 -50.35 50.42
N GLY A 330 -5.67 -49.28 49.69
CA GLY A 330 -4.70 -48.38 49.08
C GLY A 330 -4.94 -46.98 49.64
N SER A 331 -4.38 -46.72 50.82
CA SER A 331 -4.38 -45.42 51.49
C SER A 331 -3.51 -44.42 50.72
N SER A 332 -4.10 -43.30 50.27
CA SER A 332 -3.34 -42.13 49.84
C SER A 332 -3.39 -41.06 50.93
N LYS A 333 -2.30 -40.98 51.70
CA LYS A 333 -1.97 -39.80 52.52
C LYS A 333 -1.48 -38.70 51.58
N ARG A 334 -1.99 -37.48 51.79
CA ARG A 334 -1.38 -36.26 51.25
C ARG A 334 0.00 -36.07 51.87
N ASP A 335 0.95 -35.60 51.06
CA ASP A 335 1.74 -34.41 51.40
C ASP A 335 2.25 -33.72 50.12
N PRO A 336 2.21 -32.38 50.04
CA PRO A 336 2.80 -31.59 48.98
C PRO A 336 4.19 -31.09 49.40
N LYS A 337 5.23 -31.30 48.60
CA LYS A 337 6.41 -30.41 48.56
C LYS A 337 7.35 -30.70 47.39
N ASP A 338 7.74 -29.59 46.79
CA ASP A 338 8.97 -29.30 46.04
C ASP A 338 9.34 -30.15 44.81
N ASN A 339 9.16 -29.54 43.64
CA ASN A 339 10.26 -29.40 42.67
C ASN A 339 9.95 -28.25 41.71
N ASN A 340 10.31 -27.04 42.12
CA ASN A 340 10.59 -25.93 41.23
C ASN A 340 12.12 -25.84 41.11
N LYS A 341 12.69 -26.48 40.10
CA LYS A 341 14.04 -26.22 39.56
C LYS A 341 14.14 -26.95 38.22
N ASP A 342 14.69 -26.25 37.24
CA ASP A 342 14.99 -26.69 35.87
C ASP A 342 13.97 -26.27 34.81
N SER A 343 13.78 -24.96 34.69
CA SER A 343 13.39 -24.31 33.44
C SER A 343 14.09 -22.95 33.35
N ASN A 344 15.43 -22.95 33.47
CA ASN A 344 16.21 -21.74 33.24
C ASN A 344 17.58 -22.06 32.62
N MET A 345 17.56 -22.63 31.41
CA MET A 345 18.72 -22.67 30.50
C MET A 345 18.25 -22.56 29.05
N ALA A 346 17.74 -21.38 28.65
CA ALA A 346 17.57 -21.06 27.23
C ALA A 346 17.68 -19.57 26.88
N TRP A 347 17.98 -18.68 27.85
CA TRP A 347 17.94 -17.22 27.64
C TRP A 347 19.28 -16.50 27.86
N LYS A 348 20.42 -17.16 27.58
CA LYS A 348 21.77 -16.58 27.83
C LYS A 348 22.59 -16.18 26.59
N HIS A 349 22.00 -16.06 25.40
CA HIS A 349 22.74 -15.63 24.20
C HIS A 349 22.11 -14.48 23.42
N PHE A 350 21.67 -13.41 24.10
CA PHE A 350 21.20 -12.21 23.37
C PHE A 350 21.73 -10.85 23.86
N HIS A 351 22.79 -10.84 24.68
CA HIS A 351 23.54 -9.61 24.98
C HIS A 351 25.05 -9.83 24.80
N SER A 352 25.53 -9.58 23.57
CA SER A 352 26.86 -9.05 23.24
C SER A 352 26.81 -8.42 21.86
#